data_AF-A0AAU7WD58-F1
#
_entry.id   AF-A0AAU7WD58-F1
#
_cell.length_a   1.000
_cell.length_b   1.000
_cell.length_c   1.000
_cell.angle_alpha   90.00
_cell.angle_beta   90.00
_cell.angle_gamma   90.00
#
_symmetry.space_group_name_H-M   'P 1'
#
loop_
_entity.id
_entity.type
_entity.pdbx_description
1 polymer ?
#
loop_
_entity_poly.entity_id
_entity_poly.type
_entity_poly.pdbx_seq_one_letter_code
_entity_poly.pdbx_strand_id
1 'polypeptide(L)'
;MTFKRSGMVVMLLFLLGGCSLMPHKGDEKKRAEASEYMPVQDYTGQGYSFDNGEETGKFANQHRKQIVQRVKQYFIQKYHLDITVHHIYGATDAAVVFVESKKDPKFHTSVIVGIDLENKKIGDVGAYEGSVEGAITTGLYVMAYEKEFQKLDAFCTAIAREYPVIGRTKEAVDHTASTGFTTPYYYTSTSDLIFPEAYHAFLLYI
;
A
#
# COMPACT_ATOMS: atom_id res chain seq x y z
N MET A 1 -78.49 26.15 -13.62
CA MET A 1 -77.45 26.43 -14.64
C MET A 1 -76.14 25.84 -14.16
N THR A 2 -75.67 24.82 -14.88
CA THR A 2 -74.47 24.03 -14.60
C THR A 2 -73.19 24.81 -14.93
N PHE A 3 -72.34 25.06 -13.95
CA PHE A 3 -71.02 25.66 -14.18
C PHE A 3 -69.92 24.60 -14.12
N LYS A 4 -69.06 24.63 -15.15
CA LYS A 4 -68.11 23.60 -15.56
C LYS A 4 -66.89 23.50 -14.64
N ARG A 5 -66.42 22.24 -14.52
CA ARG A 5 -65.13 21.75 -14.03
C ARG A 5 -63.97 22.76 -14.12
N SER A 6 -63.50 23.23 -12.95
CA SER A 6 -62.20 23.91 -12.80
C SER A 6 -61.06 22.93 -13.05
N GLY A 7 -60.16 23.32 -13.96
CA GLY A 7 -58.90 22.64 -14.22
C GLY A 7 -57.90 22.86 -13.07
N MET A 8 -57.27 21.77 -12.65
CA MET A 8 -56.09 21.79 -11.77
C MET A 8 -54.92 21.26 -12.59
N VAL A 9 -54.21 22.17 -13.28
CA VAL A 9 -52.89 21.88 -13.84
C VAL A 9 -51.91 22.76 -13.07
N VAL A 10 -51.31 22.17 -12.03
CA VAL A 10 -50.18 22.74 -11.31
C VAL A 10 -48.95 22.55 -12.20
N MET A 11 -48.61 23.58 -12.96
CA MET A 11 -47.35 23.65 -13.70
C MET A 11 -46.33 24.42 -12.84
N LEU A 12 -45.83 23.75 -11.80
CA LEU A 12 -44.70 24.23 -10.99
C LEU A 12 -43.38 23.92 -11.72
N LEU A 13 -43.16 24.58 -12.86
CA LEU A 13 -41.89 24.64 -13.56
C LEU A 13 -41.33 26.04 -13.33
N PHE A 14 -40.48 26.24 -12.31
CA PHE A 14 -39.42 27.27 -12.22
C PHE A 14 -38.70 27.17 -10.85
N LEU A 15 -38.13 26.00 -10.56
CA LEU A 15 -37.07 25.85 -9.55
C LEU A 15 -35.81 25.23 -10.17
N LEU A 16 -35.49 25.61 -11.42
CA LEU A 16 -34.19 25.39 -12.03
C LEU A 16 -33.21 26.50 -11.59
N GLY A 17 -33.04 26.61 -10.28
CA GLY A 17 -32.16 27.59 -9.62
C GLY A 17 -31.13 26.93 -8.69
N GLY A 18 -30.63 25.74 -9.04
CA GLY A 18 -29.64 25.01 -8.25
C GLY A 18 -28.44 24.60 -9.08
N CYS A 19 -27.25 24.93 -8.58
CA CYS A 19 -25.91 24.56 -9.07
C CYS A 19 -25.26 25.45 -10.14
N SER A 20 -25.22 26.77 -9.91
CA SER A 20 -24.18 27.64 -10.48
C SER A 20 -23.03 27.81 -9.47
N LEU A 21 -22.27 26.75 -9.25
CA LEU A 21 -20.95 26.77 -8.61
C LEU A 21 -20.21 25.53 -9.12
N MET A 22 -19.71 25.63 -10.37
CA MET A 22 -18.64 24.73 -10.80
C MET A 22 -17.41 25.11 -9.96
N PRO A 23 -16.89 24.22 -9.09
CA PRO A 23 -15.65 24.52 -8.40
C PRO A 23 -14.54 24.66 -9.44
N HIS A 24 -13.74 25.71 -9.32
CA HIS A 24 -12.50 25.81 -10.09
C HIS A 24 -11.61 24.62 -9.72
N LYS A 25 -10.85 24.04 -10.67
CA LYS A 25 -9.84 22.99 -10.38
C LYS A 25 -8.87 23.35 -9.24
N GLY A 26 -8.69 24.65 -8.96
CA GLY A 26 -7.90 25.13 -7.82
C GLY A 26 -8.57 24.95 -6.45
N ASP A 27 -9.91 24.95 -6.39
CA ASP A 27 -10.67 24.80 -5.14
C ASP A 27 -10.83 23.33 -4.74
N GLU A 28 -10.95 22.42 -5.70
CA GLU A 28 -10.88 20.97 -5.45
C GLU A 28 -9.52 20.56 -4.90
N LYS A 29 -8.43 21.11 -5.45
CA LYS A 29 -7.07 20.85 -4.98
C LYS A 29 -6.85 21.33 -3.54
N LYS A 30 -7.33 22.53 -3.21
CA LYS A 30 -7.28 23.07 -1.82
C LYS A 30 -8.14 22.30 -0.83
N ARG A 31 -9.28 21.75 -1.26
CA ARG A 31 -10.15 20.94 -0.40
C ARG A 31 -9.60 19.52 -0.21
N ALA A 32 -8.94 18.96 -1.23
CA ALA A 32 -8.18 17.71 -1.13
C ALA A 32 -6.95 17.85 -0.22
N GLU A 33 -6.29 19.01 -0.22
CA GLU A 33 -5.17 19.33 0.71
C GLU A 33 -5.60 19.41 2.18
N ALA A 34 -6.90 19.59 2.47
CA ALA A 34 -7.47 19.62 3.84
C ALA A 34 -8.29 18.37 4.20
N SER A 35 -8.39 17.39 3.30
CA SER A 35 -9.18 16.17 3.46
C SER A 35 -8.29 15.02 3.95
N GLU A 36 -8.80 14.21 4.88
CA GLU A 36 -8.16 12.93 5.27
C GLU A 36 -8.12 11.92 4.10
N TYR A 37 -8.90 12.17 3.05
CA TYR A 37 -9.02 11.32 1.87
C TYR A 37 -8.45 12.01 0.63
N MET A 38 -7.71 11.23 -0.16
CA MET A 38 -7.14 11.62 -1.44
C MET A 38 -7.61 10.65 -2.54
N PRO A 39 -7.81 11.11 -3.79
CA PRO A 39 -8.05 10.21 -4.91
C PRO A 39 -6.90 9.19 -5.06
N VAL A 40 -7.23 7.93 -5.31
CA VAL A 40 -6.24 6.84 -5.34
C VAL A 40 -5.18 7.01 -6.43
N GLN A 41 -5.50 7.71 -7.52
CA GLN A 41 -4.55 8.06 -8.58
C GLN A 41 -3.49 9.09 -8.16
N ASP A 42 -3.79 9.93 -7.16
CA ASP A 42 -2.90 10.99 -6.68
C ASP A 42 -2.15 10.55 -5.41
N TYR A 43 -2.62 9.48 -4.77
CA TYR A 43 -2.03 8.91 -3.57
C TYR A 43 -0.74 8.16 -3.90
N THR A 44 0.35 8.55 -3.26
CA THR A 44 1.68 7.92 -3.33
C THR A 44 2.20 7.52 -1.96
N GLY A 45 1.33 7.44 -0.94
CA GLY A 45 1.73 7.20 0.46
C GLY A 45 1.78 8.45 1.34
N GLN A 46 1.31 9.61 0.87
CA GLN A 46 1.31 10.85 1.65
C GLN A 46 0.39 10.70 2.88
N GLY A 47 0.83 11.19 4.04
CA GLY A 47 0.05 11.10 5.28
C GLY A 47 -0.01 9.71 5.91
N TYR A 48 0.58 8.68 5.29
CA TYR A 48 0.77 7.38 5.95
C TYR A 48 1.74 7.54 7.12
N SER A 49 1.35 7.07 8.30
CA SER A 49 2.14 7.17 9.52
C SER A 49 1.74 6.08 10.51
N PHE A 50 2.63 5.82 11.48
CA PHE A 50 2.30 5.05 12.67
C PHE A 50 2.20 5.97 13.89
N ASP A 51 1.48 5.52 14.89
CA ASP A 51 1.28 6.25 16.14
C ASP A 51 2.62 6.59 16.82
N ASN A 52 2.72 7.85 17.25
CA ASN A 52 3.89 8.44 17.91
C ASN A 52 5.21 8.26 17.14
N GLY A 53 5.15 8.21 15.81
CA GLY A 53 6.30 7.97 14.94
C GLY A 53 7.06 9.21 14.45
N GLU A 54 6.68 10.42 14.84
CA GLU A 54 7.25 11.63 14.21
C GLU A 54 8.75 11.78 14.49
N GLU A 55 9.16 11.74 15.76
CA GLU A 55 10.57 11.92 16.15
C GLU A 55 11.43 10.72 15.78
N THR A 56 10.92 9.49 15.96
CA THR A 56 11.62 8.28 15.50
C THR A 56 11.75 8.26 13.98
N GLY A 57 10.75 8.76 13.25
CA GLY A 57 10.78 8.88 11.79
C GLY A 57 11.80 9.91 11.31
N LYS A 58 11.89 11.07 11.96
CA LYS A 58 12.94 12.08 11.68
C LYS A 58 14.33 11.49 11.91
N PHE A 59 14.54 10.86 13.07
CA PHE A 59 15.79 10.18 13.39
C PHE A 59 16.12 9.09 12.37
N ALA A 60 15.17 8.20 12.06
CA ALA A 60 15.37 7.12 11.12
C ALA A 60 15.78 7.61 9.72
N ASN A 61 15.15 8.70 9.25
CA ASN A 61 15.47 9.29 7.95
C ASN A 61 16.84 9.98 7.94
N GLN A 62 17.24 10.64 9.04
CA GLN A 62 18.60 11.17 9.20
C GLN A 62 19.66 10.04 9.17
N HIS A 63 19.31 8.87 9.71
CA HIS A 63 20.17 7.69 9.76
C HIS A 63 19.86 6.65 8.66
N ARG A 64 19.17 7.05 7.57
CA ARG A 64 18.64 6.14 6.54
C ARG A 64 19.68 5.18 5.99
N LYS A 65 20.90 5.64 5.69
CA LYS A 65 21.97 4.79 5.14
C LYS A 65 22.29 3.60 6.06
N GLN A 66 22.40 3.85 7.36
CA GLN A 66 22.70 2.84 8.36
C GLN A 66 21.53 1.87 8.55
N ILE A 67 20.29 2.38 8.58
CA ILE A 67 19.08 1.55 8.68
C ILE A 67 18.93 0.64 7.46
N VAL A 68 19.07 1.19 6.24
CA VAL A 68 19.00 0.42 4.99
C VAL A 68 20.06 -0.68 4.96
N GLN A 69 21.27 -0.39 5.44
CA GLN A 69 22.33 -1.40 5.51
C GLN A 69 21.97 -2.54 6.48
N ARG A 70 21.50 -2.22 7.69
CA ARG A 70 21.07 -3.24 8.66
C ARG A 70 19.91 -4.09 8.15
N VAL A 71 18.91 -3.47 7.53
CA VAL A 71 17.76 -4.18 6.97
C VAL A 71 18.20 -5.12 5.84
N LYS A 72 19.05 -4.67 4.93
CA LYS A 72 19.61 -5.56 3.89
C LYS A 72 20.40 -6.72 4.49
N GLN A 73 21.21 -6.47 5.52
CA GLN A 73 21.95 -7.53 6.21
C GLN A 73 21.02 -8.54 6.87
N TYR A 74 19.94 -8.09 7.52
CA TYR A 74 18.91 -8.97 8.09
C TYR A 74 18.30 -9.89 7.02
N PHE A 75 17.90 -9.36 5.87
CA PHE A 75 17.34 -10.18 4.79
C PHE A 75 18.34 -11.17 4.18
N ILE A 76 19.59 -10.74 3.99
CA ILE A 76 20.66 -11.62 3.49
C ILE A 76 20.98 -12.74 4.47
N GLN A 77 21.07 -12.43 5.76
CA GLN A 77 21.48 -13.39 6.78
C GLN A 77 20.36 -14.37 7.15
N LYS A 78 19.12 -13.89 7.26
CA LYS A 78 18.00 -14.70 7.74
C LYS A 78 17.27 -15.42 6.60
N TYR A 79 17.17 -14.79 5.43
CA TYR A 79 16.35 -15.28 4.32
C TYR A 79 17.13 -15.50 3.02
N HIS A 80 18.44 -15.20 3.00
CA HIS A 80 19.28 -15.32 1.79
C HIS A 80 18.77 -14.50 0.60
N LEU A 81 18.09 -13.37 0.87
CA LEU A 81 17.43 -12.55 -0.13
C LEU A 81 18.00 -11.13 -0.20
N ASP A 82 18.05 -10.57 -1.42
CA ASP A 82 18.34 -9.15 -1.66
C ASP A 82 17.03 -8.37 -1.84
N ILE A 83 16.98 -7.19 -1.25
CA ILE A 83 15.79 -6.35 -1.17
C ILE A 83 16.07 -4.91 -1.59
N THR A 84 15.02 -4.23 -2.01
CA THR A 84 14.94 -2.78 -2.18
C THR A 84 14.18 -2.20 -0.99
N VAL A 85 14.75 -1.19 -0.33
CA VAL A 85 14.06 -0.42 0.71
C VAL A 85 13.38 0.77 0.06
N HIS A 86 12.05 0.81 0.14
CA HIS A 86 11.23 1.85 -0.46
C HIS A 86 11.00 3.01 0.51
N HIS A 87 10.44 2.73 1.68
CA HIS A 87 10.10 3.76 2.65
C HIS A 87 10.47 3.39 4.09
N ILE A 88 10.65 4.41 4.93
CA ILE A 88 10.90 4.29 6.36
C ILE A 88 9.96 5.24 7.09
N TYR A 89 9.00 4.67 7.82
CA TYR A 89 8.13 5.42 8.72
C TYR A 89 8.61 5.24 10.15
N GLY A 90 8.52 6.29 10.96
CA GLY A 90 8.70 6.12 12.40
C GLY A 90 7.46 5.48 13.02
N ALA A 91 7.67 4.81 14.14
CA ALA A 91 6.66 4.29 15.05
C ALA A 91 7.14 4.50 16.50
N THR A 92 6.29 4.20 17.47
CA THR A 92 6.70 4.24 18.89
C THR A 92 7.95 3.37 19.11
N ASP A 93 9.04 3.98 19.58
CA ASP A 93 10.36 3.37 19.84
C ASP A 93 10.96 2.55 18.68
N ALA A 94 10.55 2.84 17.44
CA ALA A 94 10.97 2.09 16.27
C ALA A 94 10.85 2.85 14.95
N ALA A 95 11.37 2.27 13.89
CA ALA A 95 11.01 2.58 12.52
C ALA A 95 10.52 1.32 11.80
N VAL A 96 9.48 1.47 10.99
CA VAL A 96 8.95 0.43 10.10
C VAL A 96 9.49 0.68 8.70
N VAL A 97 10.19 -0.32 8.17
CA VAL A 97 10.90 -0.24 6.90
C VAL A 97 10.19 -1.11 5.88
N PHE A 98 9.65 -0.49 4.84
CA PHE A 98 8.93 -1.14 3.75
C PHE A 98 9.92 -1.57 2.66
N VAL A 99 9.82 -2.83 2.26
CA VAL A 99 10.78 -3.47 1.35
C VAL A 99 10.09 -4.30 0.27
N GLU A 100 10.79 -4.44 -0.85
CA GLU A 100 10.41 -5.32 -1.97
C GLU A 100 11.59 -6.24 -2.31
N SER A 101 11.31 -7.50 -2.58
CA SER A 101 12.31 -8.45 -3.11
C SER A 101 12.86 -8.00 -4.46
N LYS A 102 14.19 -7.99 -4.65
CA LYS A 102 14.77 -7.62 -5.95
C LYS A 102 14.57 -8.67 -7.03
N LYS A 103 14.57 -9.94 -6.65
CA LYS A 103 14.43 -11.10 -7.53
C LYS A 103 13.26 -11.95 -7.04
N ASP A 104 13.01 -13.03 -7.75
CA ASP A 104 12.00 -14.00 -7.36
C ASP A 104 12.44 -14.74 -6.08
N PRO A 105 11.49 -15.14 -5.20
CA PRO A 105 10.05 -14.86 -5.28
C PRO A 105 9.73 -13.37 -5.09
N LYS A 106 8.79 -12.84 -5.87
CA LYS A 106 8.36 -11.43 -5.79
C LYS A 106 7.42 -11.19 -4.63
N PHE A 107 7.74 -10.23 -3.75
CA PHE A 107 6.88 -9.83 -2.65
C PHE A 107 7.24 -8.44 -2.10
N HIS A 108 6.26 -7.84 -1.40
CA HIS A 108 6.43 -6.71 -0.50
C HIS A 108 6.26 -7.17 0.94
N THR A 109 7.03 -6.59 1.85
CA THR A 109 6.88 -6.81 3.30
C THR A 109 7.42 -5.61 4.08
N SER A 110 7.32 -5.64 5.40
CA SER A 110 7.98 -4.68 6.26
C SER A 110 8.71 -5.34 7.42
N VAL A 111 9.74 -4.66 7.90
CA VAL A 111 10.49 -5.03 9.10
C VAL A 111 10.57 -3.86 10.07
N ILE A 112 10.74 -4.16 11.34
CA ILE A 112 10.83 -3.20 12.44
C ILE A 112 12.30 -3.04 12.80
N VAL A 113 12.72 -1.79 12.96
CA VAL A 113 14.05 -1.43 13.44
C VAL A 113 13.88 -0.66 14.74
N GLY A 114 14.40 -1.20 15.85
CA GLY A 114 14.32 -0.52 17.14
C GLY A 114 15.04 0.83 17.12
N ILE A 115 14.45 1.85 17.76
CA ILE A 115 15.03 3.18 17.89
C ILE A 115 14.95 3.61 19.35
N ASP A 116 16.10 3.89 19.92
CA ASP A 116 16.25 4.50 21.25
C ASP A 116 16.67 5.96 21.04
N LEU A 117 15.69 6.87 21.12
CA LEU A 117 15.90 8.29 20.91
C LEU A 117 16.72 8.92 22.05
N GLU A 118 16.54 8.46 23.28
CA GLU A 118 17.25 8.99 24.46
C GLU A 118 18.76 8.80 24.31
N ASN A 119 19.18 7.60 23.90
CA ASN A 119 20.58 7.27 23.70
C ASN A 119 21.06 7.47 22.25
N LYS A 120 20.17 7.92 21.34
CA LYS A 120 20.42 8.07 19.91
C LYS A 120 20.97 6.80 19.26
N LYS A 121 20.37 5.65 19.59
CA LYS A 121 20.81 4.33 19.11
C LYS A 121 19.78 3.73 18.16
N ILE A 122 20.32 3.07 17.14
CA ILE A 122 19.55 2.18 16.27
C ILE A 122 19.78 0.77 16.81
N GLY A 123 18.68 0.13 17.22
CA GLY A 123 18.65 -1.22 17.75
C GLY A 123 18.58 -2.30 16.64
N ASP A 124 18.04 -3.44 17.03
CA ASP A 124 17.95 -4.63 16.19
C ASP A 124 16.85 -4.52 15.14
N VAL A 125 17.02 -5.32 14.09
CA VAL A 125 16.03 -5.51 13.02
C VAL A 125 15.26 -6.79 13.31
N GLY A 126 13.94 -6.71 13.27
CA GLY A 126 13.05 -7.86 13.44
C GLY A 126 11.80 -7.74 12.58
N ALA A 127 10.98 -8.78 12.60
CA ALA A 127 9.68 -8.80 11.95
C ALA A 127 8.69 -9.50 12.88
N TYR A 128 7.39 -9.24 12.67
CA TYR A 128 6.38 -10.08 13.29
C TYR A 128 6.54 -11.51 12.79
N GLU A 129 6.36 -12.49 13.68
CA GLU A 129 6.47 -13.90 13.33
C GLU A 129 5.53 -14.23 12.15
N GLY A 130 6.08 -14.89 11.13
CA GLY A 130 5.35 -15.28 9.93
C GLY A 130 5.12 -14.16 8.90
N SER A 131 5.44 -12.89 9.20
CA SER A 131 5.10 -11.79 8.27
C SER A 131 5.98 -11.78 7.02
N VAL A 132 7.28 -12.03 7.17
CA VAL A 132 8.21 -12.11 6.03
C VAL A 132 8.10 -13.46 5.35
N GLU A 133 7.96 -14.52 6.13
CA GLU A 133 7.81 -15.91 5.68
C GLU A 133 6.53 -16.09 4.86
N GLY A 134 5.41 -15.54 5.33
CA GLY A 134 4.15 -15.49 4.58
C GLY A 134 4.31 -14.69 3.28
N ALA A 135 5.00 -13.54 3.31
CA ALA A 135 5.24 -12.75 2.11
C ALA A 135 6.07 -13.52 1.06
N ILE A 136 7.15 -14.19 1.47
CA ILE A 136 7.95 -15.07 0.61
C ILE A 136 7.07 -16.17 0.02
N THR A 137 6.25 -16.82 0.86
CA THR A 137 5.34 -17.90 0.46
C THR A 137 4.35 -17.46 -0.61
N THR A 138 3.82 -16.22 -0.52
CA THR A 138 2.95 -15.71 -1.58
C THR A 138 3.67 -15.53 -2.91
N GLY A 139 4.92 -15.07 -2.90
CA GLY A 139 5.70 -14.94 -4.13
C GLY A 139 6.00 -16.31 -4.76
N LEU A 140 6.27 -17.34 -3.94
CA LEU A 140 6.39 -18.72 -4.40
C LEU A 140 5.09 -19.25 -4.99
N TYR A 141 3.94 -18.92 -4.39
CA TYR A 141 2.63 -19.28 -4.92
C TYR A 141 2.40 -18.66 -6.30
N VAL A 142 2.77 -17.39 -6.50
CA VAL A 142 2.67 -16.74 -7.82
C VAL A 142 3.58 -17.42 -8.85
N MET A 143 4.81 -17.80 -8.47
CA MET A 143 5.70 -18.54 -9.36
C MET A 143 5.14 -19.91 -9.75
N ALA A 144 4.53 -20.63 -8.80
CA ALA A 144 3.94 -21.94 -9.05
C ALA A 144 2.75 -21.89 -10.03
N TYR A 145 2.02 -20.76 -10.05
CA TYR A 145 0.83 -20.52 -10.88
C TYR A 145 1.03 -19.35 -11.85
N GLU A 146 2.23 -19.21 -12.41
CA GLU A 146 2.62 -18.05 -13.21
C GLU A 146 1.63 -17.76 -14.36
N LYS A 147 1.15 -18.80 -15.03
CA LYS A 147 0.22 -18.67 -16.17
C LYS A 147 -1.15 -18.15 -15.73
N GLU A 148 -1.62 -18.54 -14.55
CA GLU A 148 -2.87 -18.11 -13.96
C GLU A 148 -2.77 -16.64 -13.53
N PHE A 149 -1.66 -16.24 -12.92
CA PHE A 149 -1.42 -14.85 -12.54
C PHE A 149 -1.23 -13.93 -13.76
N GLN A 150 -0.55 -14.39 -14.82
CA GLN A 150 -0.49 -13.66 -16.10
C GLN A 150 -1.88 -13.41 -16.69
N LYS A 151 -2.80 -14.38 -16.58
CA LYS A 151 -4.21 -14.20 -16.99
C LYS A 151 -4.94 -13.20 -16.10
N LEU A 152 -4.71 -13.23 -14.79
CA LEU A 152 -5.28 -12.28 -13.85
C LEU A 152 -4.80 -10.85 -14.13
N ASP A 153 -3.50 -10.67 -14.41
CA ASP A 153 -2.92 -9.37 -14.79
C ASP A 153 -3.57 -8.82 -16.07
N ALA A 154 -3.71 -9.68 -17.08
CA ALA A 154 -4.37 -9.32 -18.33
C ALA A 154 -5.84 -8.93 -18.11
N PHE A 155 -6.55 -9.67 -17.24
CA PHE A 155 -7.92 -9.35 -16.86
C PHE A 155 -8.02 -7.99 -16.16
N CYS A 156 -7.21 -7.73 -15.12
CA CYS A 156 -7.20 -6.44 -14.42
C CYS A 156 -6.90 -5.28 -15.37
N THR A 157 -5.93 -5.46 -16.27
CA THR A 157 -5.58 -4.46 -17.28
C THR A 157 -6.72 -4.18 -18.25
N ALA A 158 -7.45 -5.22 -18.69
CA ALA A 158 -8.61 -5.06 -19.57
C ALA A 158 -9.75 -4.31 -18.86
N ILE A 159 -10.05 -4.67 -17.61
CA ILE A 159 -11.09 -4.01 -16.80
C ILE A 159 -10.76 -2.53 -16.59
N ALA A 160 -9.52 -2.20 -16.23
CA ALA A 160 -9.10 -0.81 -16.02
C ALA A 160 -9.14 0.06 -17.30
N ARG A 161 -9.12 -0.59 -18.48
CA ARG A 161 -9.26 0.09 -19.77
C ARG A 161 -10.72 0.30 -20.17
N GLU A 162 -11.58 -0.68 -19.89
CA GLU A 162 -12.99 -0.67 -20.31
C GLU A 162 -13.88 0.14 -19.35
N TYR A 163 -13.57 0.10 -18.06
CA TYR A 163 -14.37 0.72 -17.01
C TYR A 163 -13.56 1.81 -16.29
N PRO A 164 -14.22 2.82 -15.69
CA PRO A 164 -13.56 3.88 -14.92
C PRO A 164 -13.11 3.37 -13.54
N VAL A 165 -12.32 2.29 -13.52
CA VAL A 165 -11.74 1.68 -12.33
C VAL A 165 -10.22 1.76 -12.45
N ILE A 166 -9.58 2.24 -11.40
CA ILE A 166 -8.12 2.40 -11.32
C ILE A 166 -7.57 1.69 -10.09
N GLY A 167 -6.33 1.21 -10.19
CA GLY A 167 -5.59 0.65 -9.07
C GLY A 167 -4.87 1.71 -8.23
N ARG A 168 -4.12 1.25 -7.23
CA ARG A 168 -3.15 2.09 -6.51
C ARG A 168 -2.00 2.50 -7.42
N THR A 169 -1.38 3.64 -7.15
CA THR A 169 -0.10 3.97 -7.80
C THR A 169 0.98 2.96 -7.40
N LYS A 170 1.99 2.77 -8.25
CA LYS A 170 3.13 1.89 -7.92
C LYS A 170 3.86 2.41 -6.69
N GLU A 171 3.99 3.73 -6.57
CA GLU A 171 4.61 4.42 -5.46
C GLU A 171 3.83 4.17 -4.16
N ALA A 172 2.49 4.23 -4.18
CA ALA A 172 1.70 3.89 -3.00
C ALA A 172 1.88 2.42 -2.60
N VAL A 173 1.92 1.50 -3.56
CA VAL A 173 2.23 0.08 -3.28
C VAL A 173 3.60 -0.03 -2.62
N ASP A 174 4.64 0.54 -3.23
CA ASP A 174 6.01 0.43 -2.73
C ASP A 174 6.21 1.05 -1.36
N HIS A 175 5.53 2.17 -1.09
CA HIS A 175 5.65 2.84 0.19
C HIS A 175 4.80 2.19 1.28
N THR A 176 3.67 1.56 0.97
CA THR A 176 2.67 1.19 2.00
C THR A 176 2.29 -0.29 2.03
N ALA A 177 2.69 -1.10 1.04
CA ALA A 177 2.40 -2.52 1.04
C ALA A 177 3.39 -3.30 1.92
N SER A 178 2.86 -4.01 2.92
CA SER A 178 3.65 -4.85 3.83
C SER A 178 3.29 -6.33 3.75
N THR A 179 2.53 -6.75 2.73
CA THR A 179 1.99 -8.11 2.65
C THR A 179 2.12 -8.71 1.25
N GLY A 180 3.07 -9.62 1.08
CA GLY A 180 3.13 -10.57 -0.03
C GLY A 180 3.26 -9.96 -1.42
N PHE A 181 3.03 -10.80 -2.45
CA PHE A 181 3.00 -10.35 -3.84
C PHE A 181 1.89 -9.31 -4.01
N THR A 182 2.29 -8.09 -4.32
CA THR A 182 1.40 -6.94 -4.40
C THR A 182 1.57 -6.20 -5.71
N THR A 183 0.45 -5.96 -6.39
CA THR A 183 0.36 -5.14 -7.59
C THR A 183 -0.50 -3.91 -7.33
N PRO A 184 -0.54 -2.94 -8.28
CA PRO A 184 -1.53 -1.87 -8.29
C PRO A 184 -2.99 -2.33 -8.15
N TYR A 185 -3.33 -3.53 -8.65
CA TYR A 185 -4.71 -3.98 -8.81
C TYR A 185 -5.14 -5.02 -7.78
N TYR A 186 -4.22 -5.85 -7.30
CA TYR A 186 -4.52 -6.90 -6.32
C TYR A 186 -3.29 -7.20 -5.47
N TYR A 187 -3.51 -7.93 -4.39
CA TYR A 187 -2.44 -8.52 -3.61
C TYR A 187 -2.84 -9.95 -3.23
N THR A 188 -1.84 -10.78 -2.99
CA THR A 188 -2.03 -12.11 -2.42
C THR A 188 -1.72 -12.06 -0.94
N SER A 189 -2.46 -12.82 -0.15
CA SER A 189 -2.16 -13.02 1.27
C SER A 189 -2.22 -14.51 1.58
N THR A 190 -1.19 -15.00 2.24
CA THR A 190 -1.13 -16.34 2.81
C THR A 190 -0.28 -16.28 4.08
N SER A 191 -0.37 -17.31 4.90
CA SER A 191 0.56 -17.50 6.02
C SER A 191 1.46 -18.69 5.70
N ASP A 192 2.72 -18.57 6.08
CA ASP A 192 3.68 -19.67 6.15
C ASP A 192 3.16 -20.89 6.93
N LEU A 193 2.28 -20.68 7.91
CA LEU A 193 1.58 -21.74 8.64
C LEU A 193 0.69 -22.62 7.74
N ILE A 194 0.31 -22.12 6.56
CA ILE A 194 -0.58 -22.82 5.62
C ILE A 194 0.24 -23.64 4.62
N PHE A 195 1.46 -23.22 4.29
CA PHE A 195 2.34 -23.90 3.32
C PHE A 195 3.80 -23.99 3.80
N PRO A 196 4.07 -24.59 4.98
CA PRO A 196 5.41 -24.62 5.55
C PRO A 196 6.40 -25.40 4.68
N GLU A 197 5.96 -26.42 3.94
CA GLU A 197 6.82 -27.21 3.07
C GLU A 197 7.37 -26.39 1.90
N ALA A 198 6.54 -25.51 1.30
CA ALA A 198 6.97 -24.66 0.20
C ALA A 198 8.04 -23.66 0.64
N TYR A 199 7.83 -23.04 1.81
CA TYR A 199 8.79 -22.11 2.40
C TYR A 199 10.10 -22.81 2.79
N HIS A 200 10.03 -23.96 3.47
CA HIS A 200 11.23 -24.71 3.85
C HIS A 200 12.01 -25.24 2.64
N ALA A 201 11.30 -25.71 1.59
CA ALA A 201 11.96 -26.10 0.35
C ALA A 201 12.73 -24.92 -0.25
N PHE A 202 12.13 -23.74 -0.33
CA PHE A 202 12.80 -22.54 -0.85
C PHE A 202 14.10 -22.22 -0.10
N LEU A 203 14.09 -22.22 1.24
CA LEU A 203 15.27 -21.93 2.04
C LEU A 203 16.42 -22.94 1.86
N LEU A 204 16.13 -24.19 1.49
CA LEU A 204 17.16 -25.22 1.27
C LEU A 204 17.91 -25.07 -0.06
N TYR A 205 17.36 -24.35 -1.03
CA TYR A 205 17.89 -24.25 -2.39
C TYR A 205 18.53 -22.89 -2.73
N ILE A 206 18.58 -21.97 -1.77
CA ILE A 206 19.20 -20.64 -1.88
C ILE A 206 20.39 -20.49 -0.95
#